data_AF-A0A536Q5F9-F1
#
_entry.id   AF-A0A536Q5F9-F1
#
_cell.length_a   1.000
_cell.length_b   1.000
_cell.length_c   1.000
_cell.angle_alpha   90.00
_cell.angle_beta   90.00
_cell.angle_gamma   90.00
#
_symmetry.space_group_name_H-M   'P 1'
#
loop_
_entity.id
_entity.type
_entity.pdbx_description
1 polymer ?
#
loop_
_entity_poly.entity_id
_entity_poly.type
_entity_poly.pdbx_seq_one_letter_code
_entity_poly.pdbx_strand_id
1 'polypeptide(L)' 'MSQLILVVEDDPTMQKMALKILRSRGFICESAPNGRAAVAMAAA' A
#
# COMPACT_ATOMS: atom_id res chain seq x y z
N MET A 1 -3.00 0.22 -18.61
CA MET A 1 -1.94 0.61 -17.67
C MET A 1 -2.37 0.17 -16.28
N SER A 2 -1.60 -0.67 -15.61
CA SER A 2 -1.85 -1.01 -14.20
C SER A 2 -1.36 0.13 -13.31
N GLN A 3 -2.25 0.73 -12.51
CA GLN A 3 -1.85 1.76 -11.55
C GLN A 3 -1.30 1.10 -10.28
N LEU A 4 -0.11 1.53 -9.85
CA LEU A 4 0.49 1.15 -8.58
C LEU A 4 -0.05 2.05 -7.47
N ILE A 5 -0.47 1.46 -6.35
CA ILE A 5 -0.92 2.17 -5.15
C ILE A 5 0.00 1.82 -3.98
N LEU A 6 0.55 2.83 -3.31
CA LEU A 6 1.26 2.67 -2.04
C LEU A 6 0.29 2.87 -0.87
N VAL A 7 0.06 1.82 -0.09
CA VAL A 7 -0.82 1.85 1.08
C VAL A 7 0.01 2.14 2.34
N VAL A 8 -0.30 3.23 3.03
CA VAL A 8 0.35 3.62 4.29
C VAL A 8 -0.63 3.37 5.43
N GLU A 9 -0.35 2.38 6.26
CA GLU A 9 -1.25 1.93 7.32
C GLU A 9 -0.42 1.25 8.42
N ASP A 10 -0.55 1.72 9.66
CA ASP A 10 0.25 1.29 10.80
C ASP A 10 -0.34 0.06 11.52
N ASP A 11 -1.65 -0.17 11.41
CA ASP A 11 -2.25 -1.42 11.87
C ASP A 11 -2.09 -2.55 10.83
N PRO A 12 -1.42 -3.67 11.16
CA PRO A 12 -1.14 -4.73 10.20
C PRO A 12 -2.41 -5.48 9.76
N THR A 13 -3.49 -5.45 10.54
CA THR A 13 -4.77 -6.10 10.17
C THR A 13 -5.50 -5.26 9.13
N MET A 14 -5.62 -3.95 9.36
CA MET A 14 -6.21 -3.00 8.44
C MET A 14 -5.40 -2.91 7.14
N GLN A 15 -4.07 -2.93 7.22
CA GLN A 15 -3.22 -2.91 6.03
C GLN A 15 -3.49 -4.12 5.12
N LYS A 16 -3.56 -5.33 5.70
CA LYS A 16 -3.89 -6.56 4.95
C LYS A 16 -5.29 -6.48 4.34
N MET A 17 -6.26 -5.92 5.05
CA MET A 17 -7.62 -5.74 4.55
C MET A 17 -7.67 -4.77 3.36
N ALA A 18 -7.01 -3.62 3.45
CA ALA A 18 -6.90 -2.66 2.36
C ALA A 18 -6.21 -3.26 1.12
N LEU A 19 -5.08 -3.96 1.32
CA LEU A 19 -4.36 -4.63 0.22
C LEU A 19 -5.22 -5.69 -0.48
N LYS A 20 -5.98 -6.49 0.27
CA LYS A 20 -6.89 -7.51 -0.30
C LYS A 20 -7.94 -6.86 -1.20
N ILE A 21 -8.54 -5.76 -0.73
CA ILE A 21 -9.60 -5.02 -1.41
C ILE A 21 -9.10 -4.32 -2.69
N LEU A 22 -7.90 -3.73 -2.65
CA LEU A 22 -7.31 -3.06 -3.81
C LEU A 22 -6.85 -4.06 -4.87
N ARG A 23 -6.16 -5.13 -4.45
CA ARG A 23 -5.72 -6.19 -5.36
C ARG A 23 -6.89 -6.92 -6.03
N SER A 24 -8.00 -7.14 -5.32
CA SER A 24 -9.21 -7.72 -5.93
C SER A 24 -9.85 -6.83 -6.99
N ARG A 25 -9.52 -5.53 -7.01
CA ARG A 25 -9.95 -4.57 -8.04
C ARG A 25 -8.95 -4.42 -9.19
N GLY A 26 -7.88 -5.21 -9.21
CA GLY A 26 -6.88 -5.21 -10.28
C GLY A 26 -5.76 -4.17 -10.11
N PHE A 27 -5.64 -3.54 -8.95
CA PHE A 27 -4.51 -2.64 -8.67
C PHE A 27 -3.27 -3.42 -8.25
N ILE A 28 -2.11 -2.91 -8.65
CA ILE A 28 -0.83 -3.34 -8.08
C ILE A 28 -0.65 -2.53 -6.79
N CYS A 29 -0.26 -3.19 -5.70
CA CYS A 29 -0.15 -2.53 -4.40
C CYS A 29 1.14 -2.88 -3.67
N GLU A 30 1.81 -1.85 -3.18
CA GLU A 30 2.87 -1.90 -2.16
C GLU A 30 2.33 -1.37 -0.83
N SER A 31 3.01 -1.67 0.27
CA SER A 31 2.62 -1.16 1.59
C SER A 31 3.80 -0.68 2.42
N ALA A 32 3.53 0.33 3.25
CA ALA A 32 4.45 0.89 4.22
C ALA A 32 3.79 0.93 5.62
N PRO A 33 4.50 0.55 6.68
CA PRO A 33 3.93 0.50 8.04
C PRO A 33 3.87 1.87 8.73
N ASN A 34 4.38 2.93 8.10
CA ASN A 34 4.37 4.30 8.63
C ASN A 34 4.76 5.30 7.55
N GLY A 35 4.58 6.59 7.84
CA GLY A 35 4.88 7.67 6.91
C GLY A 35 6.36 7.76 6.52
N ARG A 36 7.29 7.48 7.44
CA ARG A 36 8.74 7.56 7.13
C ARG A 36 9.14 6.52 6.08
N ALA A 37 8.68 5.28 6.25
CA ALA A 37 8.90 4.22 5.27
C ALA A 37 8.22 4.56 3.93
N ALA A 38 6.99 5.09 3.97
CA ALA A 38 6.26 5.45 2.76
C ALA A 38 6.97 6.54 1.94
N VAL A 39 7.48 7.59 2.59
CA VAL A 39 8.22 8.67 1.92
C VAL A 39 9.52 8.12 1.30
N ALA A 40 10.23 7.23 2.01
CA ALA A 40 11.44 6.60 1.46
C ALA A 40 11.15 5.74 0.23
N MET A 41 9.99 5.07 0.18
CA MET A 41 9.55 4.27 -0.98
C MET A 41 9.08 5.16 -2.15
N ALA A 42 8.34 6.23 -1.87
CA ALA A 42 7.76 7.11 -2.90
C ALA A 42 8.80 8.06 -3.54
N ALA A 43 9.94 8.28 -2.88
CA ALA A 43 11.02 9.12 -3.38
C ALA A 43 12.03 8.37 -4.27
N ALA A 44 11.85 7.05 -4.47
CA ALA A 44 12.67 6.21 -5.34
C ALA A 44 12.15 6.22 -6.80
#